data_AF-A0A919SYY0-F1
#
_entry.id   AF-A0A919SYY0-F1
#
_cell.length_a   1.000
_cell.length_b   1.000
_cell.length_c   1.000
_cell.angle_alpha   90.00
_cell.angle_beta   90.00
_cell.angle_gamma   90.00
#
_symmetry.space_group_name_H-M   'P 1'
#
loop_
_entity.id
_entity.type
_entity.pdbx_description
1 polymer ?
#
loop_
_entity_poly.entity_id
_entity_poly.type
_entity_poly.pdbx_seq_one_letter_code
_entity_poly.pdbx_strand_id
1 'polypeptide(L)' 'MELPTAMIIAVDQVSRQFAECAPDAPAQPHVERSPEARRVRVALARGLIRLAHVIAPPEPACR' A
#
# COMPACT_ATOMS: atom_id res chain seq x y z
N MET A 1 -28.53 6.71 0.44
CA MET A 1 -27.74 5.52 0.08
C MET A 1 -26.30 5.86 0.39
N GLU A 2 -25.78 5.33 1.49
CA GLU A 2 -24.39 5.56 1.91
C GLU A 2 -23.46 4.82 0.94
N LEU A 3 -22.62 5.56 0.23
CA LEU A 3 -21.58 4.97 -0.60
C LEU A 3 -20.54 4.29 0.30
N PRO A 4 -20.12 3.04 0.02
CA PRO A 4 -19.10 2.37 0.82
C PRO A 4 -17.85 3.24 0.94
N THR A 5 -17.30 3.39 2.15
CA THR A 5 -16.13 4.25 2.42
C THR A 5 -14.95 3.91 1.50
N ALA A 6 -14.77 2.63 1.18
CA ALA A 6 -13.75 2.16 0.24
C ALA A 6 -13.91 2.75 -1.18
N MET A 7 -15.16 2.93 -1.64
CA MET A 7 -15.46 3.49 -2.94
C MET A 7 -15.20 4.99 -2.97
N ILE A 8 -15.50 5.71 -1.89
CA ILE A 8 -15.18 7.15 -1.75
C ILE A 8 -13.66 7.35 -1.79
N ILE A 9 -12.92 6.51 -1.05
CA ILE A 9 -11.45 6.54 -1.05
C ILE A 9 -10.89 6.25 -2.44
N ALA A 10 -11.42 5.25 -3.14
CA ALA A 10 -10.96 4.88 -4.47
C ALA A 10 -11.19 6.02 -5.50
N VAL A 11 -12.37 6.67 -5.47
CA VAL A 11 -12.68 7.79 -6.37
C VAL A 11 -11.77 9.00 -6.08
N ASP A 12 -11.53 9.32 -4.81
CA ASP A 12 -10.61 10.40 -4.42
C ASP A 12 -9.17 10.11 -4.88
N GLN A 13 -8.69 8.88 -4.71
CA GLN A 13 -7.35 8.46 -5.15
C GLN A 13 -7.18 8.59 -6.67
N VAL A 14 -8.15 8.09 -7.44
CA VAL A 14 -8.10 8.17 -8.91
C VAL A 14 -8.13 9.63 -9.37
N SER A 15 -9.01 10.45 -8.77
CA SER A 15 -9.13 11.87 -9.11
C SER A 15 -7.84 12.64 -8.85
N ARG A 16 -7.16 12.37 -7.73
CA ARG A 16 -5.85 12.96 -7.42
C ARG A 16 -4.78 12.50 -8.41
N GLN A 17 -4.75 11.22 -8.75
CA GLN A 17 -3.75 10.69 -9.69
C GLN A 17 -3.87 11.33 -11.08
N PHE A 18 -5.09 11.57 -11.57
CA PHE A 18 -5.30 12.30 -12.83
C PHE A 18 -4.86 13.77 -12.74
N ALA A 19 -5.16 14.44 -11.62
CA ALA A 19 -4.75 15.83 -11.41
C ALA A 19 -3.23 15.99 -11.33
N GLU A 20 -2.53 15.02 -10.74
CA GLU A 20 -1.06 15.01 -10.60
C GLU A 20 -0.33 14.67 -11.90
N CYS A 21 -1.00 14.00 -12.85
CA CYS A 21 -0.44 13.62 -14.14
C CYS A 21 -0.76 14.63 -15.27
N ALA A 22 -1.51 15.70 -14.98
CA ALA A 22 -1.81 16.74 -15.95
C ALA A 22 -0.54 17.49 -16.38
N PRO A 23 -0.45 17.96 -17.63
CA PRO A 23 0.74 18.68 -18.13
C PRO A 23 1.05 19.96 -17.34
N ASP A 24 0.02 20.59 -16.78
CA ASP A 24 0.14 21.78 -15.92
C ASP A 24 0.06 21.45 -14.42
N ALA A 25 0.17 20.17 -14.05
CA ALA A 25 0.12 19.77 -12.65
C ALA A 25 1.24 20.45 -11.86
N PRO A 26 0.94 21.00 -10.66
CA PRO A 26 2.00 21.55 -9.82
C PRO A 26 3.01 20.43 -9.56
N ALA A 27 4.29 20.71 -9.84
CA ALA A 27 5.36 19.75 -9.62
C ALA A 27 5.24 19.24 -8.18
N GLN A 28 4.86 17.97 -8.02
CA GLN A 28 4.81 17.37 -6.69
C GLN A 28 6.20 17.56 -6.10
N PRO A 29 6.33 18.17 -4.90
CA PRO A 29 7.59 18.13 -4.21
C PRO A 29 7.95 16.65 -4.11
N HIS A 30 9.10 16.28 -4.67
CA HIS A 30 9.61 14.92 -4.53
C HIS A 30 9.82 14.76 -3.02
N VAL A 31 8.80 14.24 -2.33
CA VAL A 31 8.88 13.98 -0.90
C VAL A 31 10.00 12.98 -0.82
N GLU A 32 11.18 13.42 -0.39
CA GLU A 32 12.31 12.54 -0.16
C GLU A 32 11.76 11.37 0.63
N ARG A 33 11.77 10.19 0.01
CA ARG A 33 11.19 9.00 0.64
C ARG A 33 12.02 8.79 1.89
N SER A 34 11.47 9.21 3.03
CA SER A 34 12.18 9.16 4.29
C SER A 34 12.75 7.75 4.45
N PRO A 35 14.04 7.61 4.77
CA PRO A 35 14.66 6.30 4.97
C PRO A 35 13.89 5.49 6.04
N GLU A 36 13.16 6.15 6.93
CA GLU A 36 12.26 5.55 7.91
C GLU A 36 11.09 4.82 7.25
N ALA A 37 10.45 5.40 6.23
CA ALA A 37 9.34 4.76 5.51
C ALA A 37 9.77 3.47 4.80
N ARG A 38 11.04 3.37 4.40
CA ARG A 38 11.61 2.11 3.88
C ARG A 38 11.79 1.08 5.00
N ARG A 39 12.32 1.48 6.16
CA ARG A 39 12.51 0.60 7.32
C ARG A 39 11.18 0.04 7.83
N VAL A 40 10.15 0.89 7.94
CA VAL A 40 8.80 0.49 8.37
C VAL A 40 8.20 -0.51 7.39
N ARG A 41 8.30 -0.27 6.08
CA ARG A 41 7.81 -1.21 5.05
C ARG A 41 8.51 -2.57 5.12
N VAL A 42 9.82 -2.58 5.31
CA VAL A 42 10.59 -3.84 5.44
C VAL A 42 10.22 -4.59 6.72
N ALA A 43 10.06 -3.89 7.83
CA ALA A 43 9.66 -4.49 9.10
C ALA A 43 8.25 -5.09 9.02
N LEU A 44 7.29 -4.37 8.43
CA LEU A 44 5.93 -4.84 8.22
C LEU A 44 5.91 -6.09 7.33
N ALA A 45 6.59 -6.07 6.19
CA ALA A 45 6.65 -7.22 5.28
C ALA A 45 7.21 -8.47 5.97
N ARG A 46 8.31 -8.32 6.73
CA ARG A 46 8.90 -9.43 7.51
C ARG A 46 7.96 -9.93 8.60
N GLY A 47 7.25 -9.02 9.27
CA GLY A 47 6.25 -9.37 10.28
C GLY A 47 5.14 -10.23 9.68
N LEU A 48 4.55 -9.78 8.57
CA LEU A 48 3.49 -10.51 7.86
C LEU A 48 3.96 -11.88 7.38
N ILE A 49 5.17 -12.00 6.83
CA ILE A 49 5.74 -13.29 6.40
C ILE A 49 5.90 -14.24 7.59
N ARG A 50 6.43 -13.76 8.72
CA ARG A 50 6.55 -14.61 9.92
C ARG A 50 5.19 -15.05 10.44
N LEU A 51 4.23 -14.14 10.45
CA LEU A 51 2.87 -14.43 10.90
C LEU A 51 2.18 -15.45 10.00
N ALA A 52 2.42 -15.36 8.68
CA ALA A 52 1.96 -16.35 7.71
C ALA A 52 2.55 -17.74 8.00
N HIS A 53 3.85 -17.85 8.33
CA HIS A 53 4.44 -19.14 8.71
C HIS A 53 3.90 -19.71 10.04
N VAL A 54 3.49 -18.84 10.98
CA VAL A 54 2.92 -19.26 12.26
C VAL A 54 1.47 -19.74 12.11
N ILE A 55 0.70 -19.08 11.23
CA ILE A 55 -0.71 -19.40 10.99
C ILE A 55 -0.85 -20.55 9.98
N ALA A 56 0.08 -20.65 9.02
CA ALA A 56 0.03 -21.71 8.03
C ALA A 56 0.08 -23.08 8.75
N PRO A 57 -0.91 -23.95 8.51
CA PRO A 57 -0.79 -25.33 8.96
C PRO A 57 0.47 -25.94 8.29
N PRO A 58 1.16 -26.90 8.93
CA PRO A 58 2.26 -27.59 8.29
C PRO A 58 1.76 -28.13 6.96
N GLU A 59 2.39 -27.73 5.84
CA GLU A 59 2.04 -28.28 4.54
C GLU A 59 2.10 -29.81 4.66
N PRO A 60 1.07 -30.55 4.22
CA PRO A 60 1.19 -31.99 4.16
C PRO A 60 2.39 -32.29 3.29
N ALA A 61 3.38 -32.99 3.84
CA ALA A 61 4.53 -33.48 3.11
C ALA A 61 4.04 -34.37 1.95
N CYS A 62 3.78 -33.77 0.80
CA CYS A 62 3.66 -34.50 -0.44
C CYS A 62 5.09 -34.84 -0.86
N ARG A 63 5.38 -36.14 -0.68
CA ARG A 63 6.50 -36.95 -1.17
C ARG A 63 7.42 -36.31 -2.21
#